data_AF-A0A0G1BWI0-F1
#
_entry.id   AF-A0A0G1BWI0-F1
#
_cell.length_a   1.000
_cell.length_b   1.000
_cell.length_c   1.000
_cell.angle_alpha   90.00
_cell.angle_beta   90.00
_cell.angle_gamma   90.00
#
_symmetry.space_group_name_H-M   'P 1'
#
loop_
_entity.id
_entity.type
_entity.pdbx_description
1 polymer ?
#
loop_
_entity_poly.entity_id
_entity_poly.type
_entity_poly.pdbx_seq_one_letter_code
_entity_poly.pdbx_strand_id
1 'polypeptide(L)'
;MFPNTVFSAFNSQINYQGKLTDNLNASVADGNYTMVFSLYTSSTGGVALWTETQTITATSGLFSTMLGSVTPISSVDFNQTLYLGVKVGADPEMTPRKILGAVPAAFEADKLDGLDATSFLRADATNAIATITSATTTNFYTSIFNAVSGTITNLLGTKATITSATTTDLYTSIFTAISGWFTNLIATNATTTNATSTNFYVSGNLINSTLTGLAEWVGGLAGVTTTPTIDGLTLNGNLNFNATSSI
;
A
#
# COMPACT_ATOMS: atom_id res chain seq x y z
N MET A 1 23.34 -5.55 36.55
CA MET A 1 24.06 -5.85 35.29
C MET A 1 23.13 -5.46 34.16
N PHE A 2 23.39 -4.37 33.46
CA PHE A 2 22.55 -3.96 32.33
C PHE A 2 22.86 -4.86 31.13
N PRO A 3 21.85 -5.32 30.36
CA PRO A 3 22.07 -6.13 29.18
C PRO A 3 22.83 -5.33 28.13
N ASN A 4 23.94 -5.89 27.65
CA ASN A 4 24.72 -5.31 26.55
C ASN A 4 23.94 -5.55 25.25
N THR A 5 23.32 -4.51 24.69
CA THR A 5 22.70 -4.59 23.37
C THR A 5 23.80 -4.78 22.33
N VAL A 6 23.88 -5.98 21.74
CA VAL A 6 24.82 -6.24 20.65
C VAL A 6 24.20 -5.68 19.38
N PHE A 7 24.73 -4.56 18.88
CA PHE A 7 24.47 -4.14 17.51
C PHE A 7 25.27 -5.07 16.59
N SER A 8 24.60 -5.84 15.74
CA SER A 8 25.29 -6.45 14.59
C SER A 8 25.69 -5.31 13.67
N ALA A 9 26.95 -4.90 13.70
CA ALA A 9 27.46 -3.86 12.82
C ALA A 9 27.45 -4.40 11.38
N PHE A 10 26.57 -3.83 10.54
CA PHE A 10 26.52 -4.16 9.12
C PHE A 10 27.86 -3.77 8.47
N ASN A 11 28.46 -4.70 7.71
CA ASN A 11 29.64 -4.39 6.92
C ASN A 11 29.21 -3.73 5.60
N SER A 12 29.49 -2.43 5.46
CA SER A 12 29.17 -1.61 4.28
C SER A 12 30.13 -1.82 3.10
N GLN A 13 30.55 -3.05 2.86
CA GLN A 13 31.47 -3.42 1.80
C GLN A 13 30.89 -4.54 0.95
N ILE A 14 31.23 -4.54 -0.34
CA ILE A 14 30.72 -5.54 -1.30
C ILE A 14 31.88 -6.44 -1.72
N ASN A 15 31.73 -7.75 -1.51
CA ASN A 15 32.70 -8.71 -2.02
C ASN A 15 32.62 -8.77 -3.55
N TYR A 16 33.76 -8.64 -4.21
CA TYR A 16 33.88 -8.78 -5.66
C TYR A 16 35.04 -9.72 -6.01
N GLN A 17 34.75 -10.72 -6.83
CA GLN A 17 35.69 -11.75 -7.25
C GLN A 17 35.67 -11.87 -8.76
N GLY A 18 36.82 -12.20 -9.33
CA GLY A 18 36.93 -12.35 -10.78
C GLY A 18 38.19 -13.09 -11.20
N LYS A 19 38.24 -13.36 -12.50
CA LYS A 19 39.42 -13.87 -13.18
C LYS A 19 39.86 -12.85 -14.23
N LEU A 20 41.11 -12.41 -14.13
CA LEU A 20 41.77 -11.62 -15.15
C LEU A 20 42.40 -12.54 -16.19
N THR A 21 42.19 -12.21 -17.45
CA THR A 21 42.82 -12.85 -18.59
C THR A 21 43.45 -11.81 -19.49
N ASP A 22 44.50 -12.20 -20.21
CA ASP A 22 45.11 -11.38 -21.26
C ASP A 22 44.29 -11.43 -22.57
N ASN A 23 44.81 -10.77 -23.61
CA ASN A 23 44.19 -10.73 -24.93
C ASN A 23 44.15 -12.09 -25.67
N LEU A 24 44.91 -13.09 -25.20
CA LEU A 24 44.89 -14.46 -25.70
C LEU A 24 43.97 -15.37 -24.87
N ASN A 25 43.23 -14.81 -23.90
CA ASN A 25 42.42 -15.51 -22.91
C ASN A 25 43.23 -16.40 -21.94
N ALA A 26 44.55 -16.20 -21.84
CA ALA A 26 45.36 -16.84 -20.82
C ALA A 26 45.24 -16.09 -19.48
N SER A 27 45.36 -16.80 -18.36
CA SER A 27 45.41 -16.14 -17.05
C SER A 27 46.57 -15.16 -16.99
N VAL A 28 46.35 -13.97 -16.44
CA VAL A 28 47.45 -13.04 -16.16
C VAL A 28 48.43 -13.66 -15.15
N ALA A 29 49.69 -13.22 -15.21
CA ALA A 29 50.74 -13.69 -14.30
C ALA A 29 50.43 -13.31 -12.84
N ASP A 30 50.94 -14.12 -11.91
CA ASP A 30 50.80 -13.84 -10.49
C ASP A 30 51.51 -12.52 -10.13
N GLY A 31 50.82 -11.66 -9.38
CA GLY A 31 51.37 -10.35 -9.04
C GLY A 31 50.32 -9.35 -8.59
N ASN A 32 50.78 -8.12 -8.35
CA ASN A 32 49.93 -7.01 -7.92
C ASN A 32 49.48 -6.19 -9.13
N TYR A 33 48.17 -5.98 -9.23
CA TYR A 33 47.54 -5.18 -10.27
C TYR A 33 46.83 -3.98 -9.63
N THR A 34 47.06 -2.79 -10.18
CA THR A 34 46.26 -1.62 -9.80
C THR A 34 44.95 -1.68 -10.55
N MET A 35 43.83 -1.79 -9.85
CA MET A 35 42.50 -1.82 -10.43
C MET A 35 41.69 -0.60 -9.99
N VAL A 36 40.94 -0.04 -10.92
CA VAL A 36 39.98 1.03 -10.66
C VAL A 36 38.58 0.46 -10.87
N PHE A 37 37.77 0.53 -9.83
CA PHE A 37 36.36 0.17 -9.85
C PHE A 37 35.52 1.43 -9.93
N SER A 38 34.44 1.40 -10.70
CA SER A 38 33.52 2.54 -10.79
C SER A 38 32.08 2.07 -10.93
N LEU A 39 31.16 2.81 -10.30
CA LEU A 39 29.72 2.56 -10.39
C LEU A 39 29.03 3.60 -11.25
N TYR A 40 28.12 3.14 -12.10
CA TYR A 40 27.39 3.98 -13.06
C TYR A 40 25.90 3.62 -13.06
N THR A 41 25.07 4.57 -13.47
CA THR A 41 23.63 4.35 -13.75
C THR A 41 23.35 3.86 -15.17
N SER A 42 24.37 3.80 -16.03
CA SER A 42 24.25 3.36 -17.44
C SER A 42 25.29 2.29 -17.78
N SER A 43 24.92 1.39 -18.68
CA SER A 43 25.77 0.30 -19.19
C SER A 43 26.95 0.79 -20.03
N THR A 44 26.84 1.98 -20.64
CA THR A 44 27.90 2.67 -21.38
C THR A 44 27.85 4.18 -21.15
N GLY A 45 29.00 4.85 -21.23
CA GLY A 45 29.10 6.29 -20.99
C GLY A 45 28.72 6.72 -19.56
N GLY A 46 28.26 7.96 -19.40
CA GLY A 46 27.83 8.50 -18.11
C GLY A 46 28.97 8.86 -17.15
N VAL A 47 28.61 9.53 -16.06
CA VAL A 47 29.53 9.93 -14.98
C VAL A 47 29.52 8.84 -13.92
N ALA A 48 30.70 8.50 -13.38
CA ALA A 48 30.80 7.57 -12.26
C ALA A 48 30.18 8.20 -11.01
N LEU A 49 29.25 7.48 -10.38
CA LEU A 49 28.68 7.85 -9.07
C LEU A 49 29.70 7.63 -7.94
N TRP A 50 30.59 6.67 -8.13
CA TRP A 50 31.59 6.27 -7.17
C TRP A 50 32.77 5.65 -7.90
N THR A 51 33.98 5.88 -7.38
CA THR A 51 35.23 5.34 -7.91
C THR A 51 36.16 4.96 -6.77
N GLU A 52 36.82 3.82 -6.92
CA GLU A 52 37.81 3.33 -5.96
C GLU A 52 38.99 2.72 -6.70
N THR A 53 40.20 3.08 -6.26
CA THR A 53 41.45 2.51 -6.78
C THR A 53 42.06 1.62 -5.71
N GLN A 54 42.37 0.38 -6.08
CA GLN A 54 42.99 -0.60 -5.19
C GLN A 54 44.17 -1.29 -5.86
N THR A 55 45.14 -1.72 -5.06
CA THR A 55 46.17 -2.67 -5.50
C THR A 55 45.76 -4.06 -5.05
N ILE A 56 45.49 -4.95 -6.00
CA ILE A 56 44.95 -6.29 -5.77
C ILE A 56 45.97 -7.33 -6.24
N THR A 57 46.25 -8.32 -5.40
CA THR A 57 47.06 -9.48 -5.77
C THR A 57 46.20 -10.47 -6.56
N ALA A 58 46.65 -10.85 -7.75
CA ALA A 58 46.05 -11.92 -8.54
C ALA A 58 46.96 -13.17 -8.49
N THR A 59 46.34 -14.35 -8.39
CA THR A 59 47.03 -15.64 -8.39
C THR A 59 46.32 -16.59 -9.35
N SER A 60 47.03 -17.12 -10.35
CA SER A 60 46.49 -17.83 -11.51
C SER A 60 45.40 -17.02 -12.24
N GLY A 61 45.53 -15.71 -12.21
CA GLY A 61 44.55 -14.73 -12.69
C GLY A 61 43.32 -14.52 -11.81
N LEU A 62 43.13 -15.27 -10.72
CA LEU A 62 42.01 -15.09 -9.80
C LEU A 62 42.31 -13.99 -8.78
N PHE A 63 41.28 -13.22 -8.42
CA PHE A 63 41.35 -12.22 -7.36
C PHE A 63 40.04 -12.13 -6.57
N SER A 64 40.13 -11.62 -5.35
CA SER A 64 39.01 -11.31 -4.46
C SER A 64 39.29 -9.99 -3.76
N THR A 65 38.30 -9.10 -3.70
CA THR A 65 38.42 -7.83 -2.99
C THR A 65 37.10 -7.40 -2.35
N MET A 66 37.18 -6.43 -1.44
CA MET A 66 36.05 -5.74 -0.83
C MET A 66 35.96 -4.32 -1.40
N LEU A 67 34.95 -4.06 -2.21
CA LEU A 67 34.61 -2.71 -2.68
C LEU A 67 34.08 -1.89 -1.51
N GLY A 68 34.49 -0.63 -1.42
CA GLY A 68 34.17 0.25 -0.30
C GLY A 68 35.23 0.27 0.82
N SER A 69 36.35 -0.44 0.66
CA SER A 69 37.37 -0.58 1.71
C SER A 69 38.38 0.56 1.76
N VAL A 70 38.66 1.18 0.62
CA VAL A 70 39.52 2.37 0.48
C VAL A 70 38.66 3.63 0.34
N THR A 71 37.69 3.62 -0.57
CA THR A 71 36.71 4.71 -0.73
C THR A 71 35.35 4.25 -0.24
N PRO A 72 34.82 4.76 0.89
CA PRO A 72 33.52 4.35 1.41
C PRO A 72 32.41 4.39 0.34
N ILE A 73 31.65 3.32 0.24
CA ILE A 73 30.58 3.16 -0.78
C ILE A 73 29.19 3.54 -0.24
N SER A 74 29.10 3.91 1.04
CA SER A 74 27.85 4.16 1.76
C SER A 74 27.02 5.34 1.23
N SER A 75 27.62 6.23 0.43
CA SER A 75 26.91 7.35 -0.19
C SER A 75 26.20 7.00 -1.51
N VAL A 76 26.41 5.79 -2.04
CA VAL A 76 25.78 5.34 -3.28
C VAL A 76 24.34 4.95 -3.01
N ASP A 77 23.42 5.43 -3.85
CA ASP A 77 22.04 4.94 -3.87
C ASP A 77 21.96 3.60 -4.60
N PHE A 78 21.67 2.54 -3.83
CA PHE A 78 21.50 1.16 -4.32
C PHE A 78 20.04 0.83 -4.69
N ASN A 79 19.09 1.76 -4.50
CA ASN A 79 17.69 1.57 -4.88
C ASN A 79 17.45 1.85 -6.38
N GLN A 80 18.39 1.42 -7.22
CA GLN A 80 18.38 1.59 -8.66
C GLN A 80 19.33 0.59 -9.33
N THR A 81 19.19 0.39 -10.64
CA THR A 81 20.12 -0.43 -11.41
C THR A 81 21.50 0.24 -11.47
N LEU A 82 22.53 -0.47 -11.02
CA LEU A 82 23.91 -0.03 -11.07
C LEU A 82 24.77 -0.95 -11.93
N TYR A 83 25.75 -0.36 -12.60
CA TYR A 83 26.73 -1.06 -13.44
C TYR A 83 28.14 -0.85 -12.88
N LEU A 84 28.86 -1.95 -12.66
CA LEU A 84 30.25 -1.99 -12.26
C LEU A 84 31.16 -1.96 -13.49
N GLY A 85 31.95 -0.91 -13.60
CA GLY A 85 33.10 -0.81 -14.48
C GLY A 85 34.38 -1.22 -13.76
N VAL A 86 35.27 -1.89 -14.50
CA VAL A 86 36.58 -2.33 -14.01
C VAL A 86 37.64 -1.90 -15.02
N LYS A 87 38.68 -1.24 -14.54
CA LYS A 87 39.87 -0.89 -15.30
C LYS A 87 41.10 -1.48 -14.62
N VAL A 88 42.01 -2.07 -15.39
CA VAL A 88 43.24 -2.67 -14.87
C VAL A 88 44.44 -1.90 -15.42
N GLY A 89 45.26 -1.33 -14.53
CA GLY A 89 46.45 -0.58 -14.90
C GLY A 89 46.17 0.57 -15.87
N ALA A 90 46.88 0.57 -16.99
CA ALA A 90 46.77 1.58 -18.05
C ALA A 90 45.72 1.25 -19.11
N ASP A 91 45.12 0.06 -19.07
CA ASP A 91 44.17 -0.40 -20.09
C ASP A 91 42.89 0.44 -20.10
N PRO A 92 42.15 0.47 -21.22
CA PRO A 92 40.79 1.00 -21.23
C PRO A 92 39.88 0.26 -20.21
N GLU A 93 38.83 0.92 -19.75
CA GLU A 93 37.79 0.25 -18.92
C GLU A 93 37.20 -0.94 -19.69
N MET A 94 37.07 -2.09 -19.02
CA MET A 94 36.56 -3.30 -19.62
C MET A 94 35.10 -3.15 -20.04
N THR A 95 34.77 -3.65 -21.23
CA THR A 95 33.39 -3.68 -21.76
C THR A 95 32.93 -5.11 -22.01
N PRO A 96 31.65 -5.45 -21.75
CA PRO A 96 30.62 -4.60 -21.15
C PRO A 96 30.77 -4.49 -19.63
N ARG A 97 30.27 -3.38 -19.06
CA ARG A 97 30.12 -3.22 -17.61
C ARG A 97 29.18 -4.29 -17.05
N LYS A 98 29.44 -4.74 -15.82
CA LYS A 98 28.65 -5.79 -15.17
C LYS A 98 27.52 -5.17 -14.37
N ILE A 99 26.29 -5.65 -14.56
CA ILE A 99 25.16 -5.26 -13.72
C ILE A 99 25.38 -5.77 -12.29
N LEU A 100 25.16 -4.91 -11.29
CA LEU A 100 25.10 -5.34 -9.90
C LEU A 100 23.71 -5.91 -9.61
N GLY A 101 23.66 -7.22 -9.40
CA GLY A 101 22.43 -7.91 -9.02
C GLY A 101 22.19 -7.86 -7.51
N ALA A 102 20.93 -8.07 -7.11
CA ALA A 102 20.57 -8.25 -5.72
C ALA A 102 21.17 -9.55 -5.15
N VAL A 103 21.55 -9.52 -3.87
CA VAL A 103 21.94 -10.72 -3.12
C VAL A 103 20.71 -11.39 -2.50
N PRO A 104 20.73 -12.70 -2.20
CA PRO A 104 19.59 -13.40 -1.61
C PRO A 104 18.97 -12.72 -0.38
N ALA A 105 19.82 -12.20 0.52
CA ALA A 105 19.37 -11.48 1.71
C ALA A 105 18.61 -10.18 1.41
N ALA A 106 18.84 -9.55 0.24
CA ALA A 106 18.12 -8.34 -0.16
C ALA A 106 16.66 -8.62 -0.50
N PHE A 107 16.32 -9.81 -1.02
CA PHE A 107 14.92 -10.21 -1.26
C PHE A 107 14.14 -10.38 0.05
N GLU A 108 14.82 -10.74 1.14
CA GLU A 108 14.20 -10.84 2.46
C GLU A 108 14.13 -9.48 3.16
N ALA A 109 15.12 -8.60 2.94
CA ALA A 109 15.09 -7.22 3.44
C ALA A 109 14.02 -6.34 2.78
N ASP A 110 13.60 -6.69 1.55
CA ASP A 110 12.50 -6.04 0.84
C ASP A 110 11.12 -6.34 1.46
N LYS A 111 11.04 -7.36 2.31
CA LYS A 111 9.82 -7.79 2.98
C LYS A 111 9.83 -7.38 4.45
N LEU A 112 8.65 -7.10 4.99
CA LEU A 112 8.42 -6.99 6.43
C LEU A 112 7.59 -8.19 6.89
N ASP A 113 8.18 -9.02 7.75
CA ASP A 113 7.56 -10.27 8.24
C ASP A 113 7.10 -11.20 7.08
N GLY A 114 7.89 -11.24 6.01
CA GLY A 114 7.60 -12.04 4.81
C GLY A 114 6.55 -11.44 3.88
N LEU A 115 6.00 -10.25 4.20
CA LEU A 115 5.04 -9.53 3.37
C LEU A 115 5.72 -8.40 2.58
N ASP A 116 5.32 -8.26 1.33
CA ASP A 116 5.72 -7.14 0.47
C ASP A 116 5.11 -5.82 0.97
N ALA A 117 5.80 -4.69 0.71
CA ALA A 117 5.34 -3.35 1.09
C ALA A 117 3.91 -3.03 0.61
N THR A 118 3.49 -3.58 -0.54
CA THR A 118 2.13 -3.42 -1.09
C THR A 118 1.04 -4.11 -0.28
N SER A 119 1.41 -5.02 0.63
CA SER A 119 0.47 -5.68 1.55
C SER A 119 0.08 -4.80 2.74
N PHE A 120 0.75 -3.66 2.94
CA PHE A 120 0.49 -2.75 4.05
C PHE A 120 -0.37 -1.55 3.64
N LEU A 121 -1.06 -0.98 4.63
CA LEU A 121 -1.75 0.29 4.46
C LEU A 121 -0.71 1.42 4.32
N ARG A 122 -0.71 2.11 3.18
CA ARG A 122 0.15 3.26 2.91
C ARG A 122 -0.58 4.57 3.19
N ALA A 123 0.15 5.56 3.70
CA ALA A 123 -0.41 6.90 3.94
C ALA A 123 -0.33 7.80 2.69
N ASP A 124 0.60 7.48 1.77
CA ASP A 124 0.93 8.26 0.57
C ASP A 124 0.23 7.76 -0.71
N ALA A 125 -0.58 6.72 -0.61
CA ALA A 125 -1.31 6.12 -1.73
C ALA A 125 -2.75 5.78 -1.34
N THR A 126 -3.62 5.71 -2.35
CA THR A 126 -4.98 5.19 -2.17
C THR A 126 -4.90 3.69 -1.89
N ASN A 127 -5.07 3.31 -0.63
CA ASN A 127 -5.17 1.90 -0.25
C ASN A 127 -6.46 1.29 -0.78
N ALA A 128 -6.47 -0.03 -0.99
CA ALA A 128 -7.73 -0.75 -1.11
C ALA A 128 -8.57 -0.44 0.13
N ILE A 129 -9.66 0.29 -0.06
CA ILE A 129 -10.50 0.76 1.04
C ILE A 129 -11.06 -0.50 1.74
N ALA A 130 -10.86 -0.61 3.06
CA ALA A 130 -11.21 -1.81 3.81
C ALA A 130 -12.69 -2.18 3.64
N THR A 131 -12.96 -3.48 3.47
CA THR A 131 -14.30 -4.05 3.49
C THR A 131 -14.44 -4.81 4.80
N ILE A 132 -15.41 -4.43 5.63
CA ILE A 132 -15.70 -5.11 6.89
C ILE A 132 -16.95 -5.94 6.70
N THR A 133 -16.79 -7.25 6.83
CA THR A 133 -17.87 -8.21 6.74
C THR A 133 -18.16 -8.80 8.11
N SER A 134 -19.46 -8.95 8.43
CA SER A 134 -19.93 -9.66 9.62
C SER A 134 -19.38 -9.10 10.95
N ALA A 135 -19.22 -7.79 11.07
CA ALA A 135 -18.80 -7.17 12.33
C ALA A 135 -19.81 -7.44 13.46
N THR A 136 -19.30 -7.73 14.66
CA THR A 136 -20.09 -7.82 15.90
C THR A 136 -19.48 -6.88 16.92
N THR A 137 -19.96 -5.63 16.96
CA THR A 137 -19.32 -4.57 17.76
C THR A 137 -20.33 -3.64 18.41
N THR A 138 -19.96 -3.06 19.55
CA THR A 138 -20.78 -2.02 20.20
C THR A 138 -20.62 -0.67 19.50
N ASN A 139 -19.39 -0.26 19.19
CA ASN A 139 -19.12 1.01 18.53
C ASN A 139 -18.21 0.80 17.32
N PHE A 140 -18.62 1.33 16.17
CA PHE A 140 -17.84 1.25 14.95
C PHE A 140 -17.83 2.61 14.24
N TYR A 141 -16.63 3.22 14.12
CA TYR A 141 -16.42 4.54 13.55
C TYR A 141 -15.61 4.45 12.26
N THR A 142 -16.15 5.00 11.17
CA THR A 142 -15.58 4.87 9.83
C THR A 142 -15.56 6.19 9.07
N SER A 143 -14.40 6.59 8.57
CA SER A 143 -14.27 7.77 7.70
C SER A 143 -14.19 7.39 6.22
N ILE A 144 -13.61 6.23 5.88
CA ILE A 144 -13.33 5.81 4.50
C ILE A 144 -13.34 4.26 4.41
N PHE A 145 -14.49 3.63 4.22
CA PHE A 145 -14.63 2.16 4.08
C PHE A 145 -15.36 1.81 2.78
N ASN A 146 -14.99 0.71 2.12
CA ASN A 146 -15.61 0.33 0.84
C ASN A 146 -17.02 -0.20 1.09
N ALA A 147 -17.13 -1.15 2.02
CA ALA A 147 -18.40 -1.59 2.55
C ALA A 147 -18.30 -2.04 4.02
N VAL A 148 -19.41 -1.93 4.75
CA VAL A 148 -19.58 -2.38 6.15
C VAL A 148 -20.85 -3.21 6.26
N SER A 149 -20.74 -4.42 6.82
CA SER A 149 -21.86 -5.29 7.18
C SER A 149 -21.69 -5.94 8.55
N GLY A 150 -22.80 -6.39 9.16
CA GLY A 150 -22.81 -7.08 10.46
C GLY A 150 -23.82 -6.50 11.46
N THR A 151 -23.70 -6.92 12.72
CA THR A 151 -24.51 -6.46 13.84
C THR A 151 -23.72 -5.46 14.69
N ILE A 152 -24.07 -4.17 14.60
CA ILE A 152 -23.31 -3.08 15.22
C ILE A 152 -24.27 -2.24 16.06
N THR A 153 -24.02 -2.01 17.35
CA THR A 153 -24.92 -1.16 18.14
C THR A 153 -24.90 0.28 17.65
N ASN A 154 -23.72 0.91 17.62
CA ASN A 154 -23.51 2.29 17.20
C ASN A 154 -22.56 2.35 15.99
N LEU A 155 -23.07 2.75 14.83
CA LEU A 155 -22.32 2.89 13.59
C LEU A 155 -22.25 4.36 13.15
N LEU A 156 -21.03 4.89 13.04
CA LEU A 156 -20.78 6.23 12.52
C LEU A 156 -19.97 6.13 11.22
N GLY A 157 -20.51 6.67 10.13
CA GLY A 157 -19.91 6.68 8.79
C GLY A 157 -19.85 8.06 8.16
N THR A 158 -18.86 8.35 7.31
CA THR A 158 -18.81 9.62 6.54
C THR A 158 -18.61 9.41 5.03
N LYS A 159 -18.21 8.20 4.62
CA LYS A 159 -18.05 7.82 3.20
C LYS A 159 -17.92 6.29 3.08
N ALA A 160 -18.97 5.56 3.46
CA ALA A 160 -18.99 4.10 3.44
C ALA A 160 -20.27 3.54 2.83
N THR A 161 -20.18 2.45 2.06
CA THR A 161 -21.35 1.69 1.65
C THR A 161 -21.78 0.79 2.80
N ILE A 162 -22.96 0.99 3.38
CA ILE A 162 -23.48 0.12 4.44
C ILE A 162 -24.38 -0.92 3.79
N THR A 163 -24.01 -2.20 3.88
CA THR A 163 -24.74 -3.28 3.23
C THR A 163 -25.19 -4.33 4.21
N SER A 164 -26.50 -4.59 4.23
CA SER A 164 -27.09 -5.64 5.06
C SER A 164 -26.67 -5.56 6.54
N ALA A 165 -26.52 -4.34 7.08
CA ALA A 165 -26.16 -4.13 8.48
C ALA A 165 -27.40 -4.20 9.38
N THR A 166 -27.22 -4.62 10.62
CA THR A 166 -28.23 -4.51 11.68
C THR A 166 -27.69 -3.59 12.75
N THR A 167 -28.28 -2.41 12.94
CA THR A 167 -27.81 -1.46 13.96
C THR A 167 -28.91 -0.88 14.84
N THR A 168 -28.53 -0.47 16.05
CA THR A 168 -29.39 0.34 16.92
C THR A 168 -29.34 1.78 16.44
N ASP A 169 -28.14 2.35 16.35
CA ASP A 169 -27.93 3.73 15.91
C ASP A 169 -26.98 3.77 14.71
N LEU A 170 -27.45 4.31 13.59
CA LEU A 170 -26.61 4.63 12.42
C LEU A 170 -26.62 6.14 12.18
N TYR A 171 -25.44 6.76 12.25
CA TYR A 171 -25.21 8.15 11.87
C TYR A 171 -24.26 8.21 10.68
N THR A 172 -24.70 8.83 9.57
CA THR A 172 -23.83 9.00 8.41
C THR A 172 -24.03 10.32 7.67
N SER A 173 -23.00 10.74 6.93
CA SER A 173 -23.03 11.92 6.05
C SER A 173 -22.43 11.57 4.68
N ILE A 174 -22.82 12.28 3.61
CA ILE A 174 -22.36 12.14 2.20
C ILE A 174 -23.06 10.97 1.46
N PHE A 175 -22.92 10.89 0.12
CA PHE A 175 -23.56 9.93 -0.82
C PHE A 175 -23.18 8.45 -0.57
N THR A 176 -23.54 7.94 0.60
CA THR A 176 -23.38 6.53 0.99
C THR A 176 -24.60 5.73 0.55
N ALA A 177 -24.39 4.56 -0.07
CA ALA A 177 -25.44 3.58 -0.27
C ALA A 177 -25.68 2.83 1.05
N ILE A 178 -26.93 2.79 1.54
CA ILE A 178 -27.29 2.20 2.84
C ILE A 178 -28.41 1.18 2.67
N SER A 179 -28.18 -0.07 3.10
CA SER A 179 -29.19 -1.12 3.21
C SER A 179 -29.02 -1.91 4.52
N GLY A 180 -30.12 -2.46 5.05
CA GLY A 180 -30.10 -3.18 6.33
C GLY A 180 -31.29 -2.87 7.23
N TRP A 181 -31.17 -3.22 8.51
CA TRP A 181 -32.16 -3.03 9.56
C TRP A 181 -31.62 -2.08 10.63
N PHE A 182 -32.36 -1.02 10.93
CA PHE A 182 -31.91 0.05 11.81
C PHE A 182 -32.99 0.38 12.85
N THR A 183 -32.64 0.56 14.13
CA THR A 183 -33.60 1.16 15.07
C THR A 183 -33.69 2.66 14.81
N ASN A 184 -32.57 3.37 14.78
CA ASN A 184 -32.46 4.79 14.45
C ASN A 184 -31.48 4.97 13.28
N LEU A 185 -31.94 5.56 12.19
CA LEU A 185 -31.13 5.89 11.03
C LEU A 185 -31.15 7.40 10.78
N ILE A 186 -29.99 8.03 10.94
CA ILE A 186 -29.75 9.45 10.69
C ILE A 186 -28.72 9.55 9.55
N ALA A 187 -29.17 9.88 8.34
CA ALA A 187 -28.30 9.98 7.16
C ALA A 187 -28.41 11.34 6.47
N THR A 188 -27.30 12.06 6.38
CA THR A 188 -27.24 13.37 5.69
C THR A 188 -26.58 13.23 4.32
N ASN A 189 -27.11 13.91 3.30
CA ASN A 189 -26.72 13.79 1.89
C ASN A 189 -26.55 12.33 1.37
N ALA A 190 -27.37 11.38 1.81
CA ALA A 190 -27.18 9.93 1.55
C ALA A 190 -28.17 9.35 0.51
N THR A 191 -27.86 8.15 -0.01
CA THR A 191 -28.81 7.33 -0.80
C THR A 191 -29.12 6.04 -0.03
N THR A 192 -30.30 5.97 0.58
CA THR A 192 -30.80 4.78 1.27
C THR A 192 -31.58 3.91 0.30
N THR A 193 -31.23 2.61 0.22
CA THR A 193 -31.86 1.64 -0.69
C THR A 193 -32.20 0.37 0.06
N ASN A 194 -33.46 -0.07 0.05
CA ASN A 194 -33.90 -1.27 0.77
C ASN A 194 -33.52 -1.27 2.27
N ALA A 195 -33.50 -0.09 2.90
CA ALA A 195 -33.27 0.03 4.34
C ALA A 195 -34.60 -0.13 5.08
N THR A 196 -34.62 -0.91 6.15
CA THR A 196 -35.73 -1.01 7.10
C THR A 196 -35.36 -0.25 8.36
N SER A 197 -36.18 0.70 8.80
CA SER A 197 -35.91 1.48 10.01
C SER A 197 -37.12 1.73 10.89
N THR A 198 -36.92 1.84 12.20
CA THR A 198 -37.97 2.29 13.13
C THR A 198 -38.07 3.82 13.13
N ASN A 199 -36.98 4.52 13.41
CA ASN A 199 -36.89 5.97 13.35
C ASN A 199 -35.94 6.38 12.24
N PHE A 200 -36.36 7.34 11.42
CA PHE A 200 -35.66 7.72 10.20
C PHE A 200 -35.55 9.23 10.05
N TYR A 201 -34.32 9.74 9.95
CA TYR A 201 -34.03 11.10 9.55
C TYR A 201 -33.07 11.06 8.37
N VAL A 202 -33.54 11.40 7.17
CA VAL A 202 -32.67 11.43 5.98
C VAL A 202 -32.83 12.70 5.18
N SER A 203 -31.69 13.32 4.88
CA SER A 203 -31.62 14.31 3.80
C SER A 203 -30.93 13.67 2.59
N GLY A 204 -31.62 13.46 1.48
CA GLY A 204 -31.09 12.71 0.34
C GLY A 204 -32.09 11.73 -0.29
N ASN A 205 -31.61 10.76 -1.07
CA ASN A 205 -32.49 9.85 -1.80
C ASN A 205 -32.93 8.66 -0.94
N LEU A 206 -34.21 8.36 -0.99
CA LEU A 206 -34.84 7.22 -0.34
C LEU A 206 -35.46 6.32 -1.40
N ILE A 207 -34.98 5.08 -1.53
CA ILE A 207 -35.36 4.16 -2.60
C ILE A 207 -35.81 2.83 -1.97
N ASN A 208 -37.03 2.38 -2.25
CA ASN A 208 -37.59 1.10 -1.79
C ASN A 208 -37.35 0.79 -0.29
N SER A 209 -37.38 1.81 0.57
CA SER A 209 -37.06 1.63 1.99
C SER A 209 -38.34 1.51 2.82
N THR A 210 -38.26 0.72 3.89
CA THR A 210 -39.37 0.38 4.77
C THR A 210 -39.29 1.13 6.09
N LEU A 211 -40.38 1.76 6.49
CA LEU A 211 -40.49 2.50 7.74
C LEU A 211 -41.57 1.89 8.65
N THR A 212 -41.24 1.76 9.93
CA THR A 212 -42.15 1.22 10.96
C THR A 212 -42.44 2.18 12.13
N GLY A 213 -41.89 3.40 12.11
CA GLY A 213 -42.07 4.42 13.16
C GLY A 213 -41.99 5.85 12.63
N LEU A 214 -41.33 6.76 13.36
CA LEU A 214 -41.27 8.19 13.01
C LEU A 214 -40.30 8.44 11.84
N ALA A 215 -40.71 9.29 10.89
CA ALA A 215 -39.82 9.72 9.82
C ALA A 215 -39.88 11.21 9.51
N GLU A 216 -38.68 11.76 9.30
CA GLU A 216 -38.43 13.07 8.74
C GLU A 216 -37.52 12.93 7.52
N TRP A 217 -37.94 13.49 6.39
CA TRP A 217 -37.19 13.45 5.15
C TRP A 217 -37.07 14.83 4.52
N VAL A 218 -35.85 15.17 4.09
CA VAL A 218 -35.50 16.51 3.60
C VAL A 218 -34.73 16.45 2.28
N GLY A 219 -35.40 16.73 1.17
CA GLY A 219 -34.81 16.85 -0.17
C GLY A 219 -34.40 15.52 -0.83
N GLY A 220 -34.40 15.49 -2.17
CA GLY A 220 -34.10 14.29 -2.99
C GLY A 220 -35.35 13.65 -3.61
N LEU A 221 -35.24 12.40 -4.06
CA LEU A 221 -36.37 11.53 -4.42
C LEU A 221 -36.73 10.60 -3.26
N ALA A 222 -38.03 10.48 -2.93
CA ALA A 222 -38.52 9.52 -1.95
C ALA A 222 -39.44 8.45 -2.56
N GLY A 223 -39.07 7.19 -2.38
CA GLY A 223 -39.88 5.98 -2.60
C GLY A 223 -39.89 5.12 -1.33
N VAL A 224 -41.02 5.11 -0.63
CA VAL A 224 -41.16 4.54 0.72
C VAL A 224 -42.31 3.54 0.76
N THR A 225 -42.08 2.41 1.43
CA THR A 225 -43.13 1.47 1.82
C THR A 225 -43.32 1.58 3.33
N THR A 226 -44.54 1.83 3.80
CA THR A 226 -44.86 1.94 5.23
C THR A 226 -45.70 0.75 5.67
N THR A 227 -45.34 0.06 6.76
CA THR A 227 -46.09 -1.09 7.28
C THR A 227 -45.93 -1.27 8.80
N PRO A 228 -47.00 -1.29 9.63
CA PRO A 228 -48.25 -0.53 9.60
C PRO A 228 -48.21 0.73 10.51
N THR A 229 -49.12 1.68 10.27
CA THR A 229 -49.36 2.94 11.03
C THR A 229 -48.11 3.75 11.39
N ILE A 230 -47.74 4.66 10.50
CA ILE A 230 -46.82 5.76 10.84
C ILE A 230 -47.50 6.68 11.87
N ASP A 231 -46.85 6.91 13.01
CA ASP A 231 -47.29 7.89 14.03
C ASP A 231 -47.01 9.35 13.59
N GLY A 232 -46.48 9.51 12.38
CA GLY A 232 -46.20 10.79 11.71
C GLY A 232 -45.18 10.60 10.59
N LEU A 233 -45.46 11.18 9.41
CA LEU A 233 -44.54 11.25 8.28
C LEU A 233 -44.44 12.70 7.82
N THR A 234 -43.26 13.30 7.99
CA THR A 234 -42.98 14.65 7.50
C THR A 234 -42.09 14.58 6.26
N LEU A 235 -42.60 15.11 5.15
CA LEU A 235 -41.95 15.02 3.83
C LEU A 235 -41.70 16.43 3.29
N ASN A 236 -40.42 16.81 3.19
CA ASN A 236 -39.99 18.08 2.63
C ASN A 236 -39.21 17.85 1.31
N GLY A 237 -39.91 17.48 0.24
CA GLY A 237 -39.35 17.26 -1.11
C GLY A 237 -40.30 16.55 -2.09
N ASN A 238 -39.77 15.97 -3.18
CA ASN A 238 -40.56 15.30 -4.23
C ASN A 238 -40.93 13.85 -3.86
N LEU A 239 -42.23 13.52 -3.95
CA LEU A 239 -42.78 12.19 -3.69
C LEU A 239 -43.12 11.47 -4.99
N ASN A 240 -42.78 10.17 -5.07
CA ASN A 240 -43.19 9.31 -6.18
C ASN A 240 -44.01 8.12 -5.67
N PHE A 241 -45.30 8.07 -6.01
CA PHE A 241 -46.17 6.95 -5.66
C PHE A 241 -46.13 5.90 -6.76
N ASN A 242 -45.58 4.72 -6.47
CA ASN A 242 -45.66 3.57 -7.36
C ASN A 242 -46.89 2.73 -6.96
N ALA A 243 -48.07 3.13 -7.43
CA ALA A 243 -49.30 2.41 -7.16
C ALA A 243 -49.34 1.12 -7.99
N THR A 244 -49.26 -0.05 -7.35
CA THR A 244 -49.71 -1.30 -7.98
C THR A 244 -51.22 -1.34 -7.89
N SER A 245 -51.92 -1.05 -8.98
CA SER A 245 -53.36 -1.28 -9.05
C SER A 245 -53.63 -2.78 -9.09
N SER A 246 -54.16 -3.34 -8.01
CA SER A 246 -54.82 -4.64 -8.04
C SER A 246 -56.21 -4.43 -8.67
N ILE A 247 -56.46 -5.04 -9.82
CA ILE A 247 -57.81 -5.20 -10.39
C ILE A 247 -58.39 -6.50 -9.84
#